data_AF-A0AAE1PDC7-F1
#
_entry.id   AF-A0AAE1PDC7-F1
#
_cell.length_a   1.000
_cell.length_b   1.000
_cell.length_c   1.000
_cell.angle_alpha   90.00
_cell.angle_beta   90.00
_cell.angle_gamma   90.00
#
_symmetry.space_group_name_H-M   'P 1'
#
loop_
_entity.id
_entity.type
_entity.pdbx_description
1 polymer ?
#
loop_
_entity_poly.entity_id
_entity_poly.type
_entity_poly.pdbx_seq_one_letter_code
_entity_poly.pdbx_strand_id
1 'polypeptide(L)'
;MGEDGEQAEAHHVSIKPPPFMESSVEGWFTIMEAQFHLQRITSEITKFFHVLSALPPNVVGQLSSDTLNSRTFKTLKPEVIQLFERTKPELFEQLISTATMTGRPSAYLNELLSIASKVGVSDDLVRHKFTQAFPPTIGTVLAAQKELPLIQLGKLGD
;
A
#
# COMPACT_ATOMS: atom_id res chain seq x y z
N MET A 1 -41.70 19.71 -38.04
CA MET A 1 -41.89 18.31 -37.65
C MET A 1 -40.65 17.89 -36.88
N GLY A 2 -40.73 17.94 -35.55
CA GLY A 2 -39.76 17.35 -34.60
C GLY A 2 -38.46 18.12 -34.31
N GLU A 3 -38.54 19.13 -33.43
CA GLU A 3 -37.55 19.36 -32.36
C GLU A 3 -37.65 18.12 -31.41
N ASP A 4 -36.65 17.59 -30.70
CA ASP A 4 -35.53 18.13 -29.96
C ASP A 4 -34.45 17.03 -29.82
N GLY A 5 -33.20 17.35 -30.11
CA GLY A 5 -32.08 16.55 -29.66
C GLY A 5 -31.81 16.88 -28.20
N GLU A 6 -32.33 16.05 -27.29
CA GLU A 6 -32.05 16.14 -25.86
C GLU A 6 -30.55 15.94 -25.61
N GLN A 7 -29.81 17.05 -25.60
CA GLN A 7 -28.44 17.09 -25.13
C GLN A 7 -28.50 16.89 -23.62
N ALA A 8 -28.22 15.66 -23.17
CA ALA A 8 -28.00 15.38 -21.76
C ALA A 8 -26.88 16.30 -21.24
N GLU A 9 -27.24 17.32 -20.47
CA GLU A 9 -26.30 18.16 -19.73
C GLU A 9 -25.52 17.28 -18.75
N ALA A 10 -24.38 16.78 -19.21
CA ALA A 10 -23.42 16.10 -18.35
C ALA A 10 -22.80 17.16 -17.42
N HIS A 11 -23.41 17.36 -16.24
CA HIS A 11 -22.78 18.10 -15.16
C HIS A 11 -21.42 17.47 -14.86
N HIS A 12 -20.35 18.11 -15.33
CA HIS A 12 -18.98 17.66 -15.12
C HIS A 12 -18.63 17.84 -13.65
N VAL A 13 -18.86 16.80 -12.86
CA VAL A 13 -18.45 16.75 -11.46
C VAL A 13 -16.92 16.65 -11.43
N SER A 14 -16.27 17.81 -11.36
CA SER A 14 -14.82 17.91 -11.32
C SER A 14 -14.32 17.54 -9.93
N ILE A 15 -14.15 16.25 -9.66
CA ILE A 15 -13.33 15.81 -8.54
C ILE A 15 -11.89 16.24 -8.83
N LYS A 16 -11.24 16.89 -7.87
CA LYS A 16 -9.78 17.06 -7.90
C LYS A 16 -9.19 15.88 -7.13
N PRO A 17 -8.78 14.79 -7.82
CA PRO A 17 -8.20 13.66 -7.12
C PRO A 17 -6.91 14.11 -6.42
N PRO A 18 -6.69 13.70 -5.16
CA PRO A 18 -5.41 13.90 -4.50
C PRO A 18 -4.31 13.11 -5.24
N PRO A 19 -3.04 13.53 -5.14
CA PRO A 19 -1.93 12.76 -5.67
C PRO A 19 -1.95 11.35 -5.08
N PHE A 20 -1.69 10.35 -5.92
CA PHE A 20 -1.70 8.96 -5.51
C PHE A 20 -0.63 8.70 -4.44
N MET A 21 -1.02 8.09 -3.32
CA MET A 21 -0.13 7.84 -2.18
C MET A 21 0.25 6.36 -2.14
N GLU A 22 1.36 5.99 -2.80
CA GLU A 22 1.88 4.61 -2.80
C GLU A 22 2.20 4.09 -1.40
N SER A 23 2.68 4.97 -0.50
CA SER A 23 2.95 4.65 0.90
C SER A 23 1.68 4.37 1.72
N SER A 24 0.53 4.88 1.31
CA SER A 24 -0.74 4.72 2.03
C SER A 24 -1.94 4.71 1.08
N VAL A 25 -2.08 3.60 0.37
CA VAL A 25 -3.14 3.38 -0.63
C VAL A 25 -4.52 3.39 0.03
N GLU A 26 -4.65 2.80 1.22
CA GLU A 26 -5.89 2.83 2.01
C GLU A 26 -6.29 4.26 2.41
N GLY A 27 -5.32 5.08 2.81
CA GLY A 27 -5.53 6.49 3.11
C GLY A 27 -5.99 7.27 1.89
N TRP A 28 -5.37 7.03 0.74
CA TRP A 28 -5.77 7.64 -0.52
C TRP A 28 -7.21 7.29 -0.93
N PHE A 29 -7.60 6.01 -0.80
CA PHE A 29 -8.98 5.58 -1.04
C PHE A 29 -9.97 6.24 -0.09
N THR A 30 -9.60 6.41 1.18
CA THR A 30 -10.44 7.10 2.17
C THR A 30 -10.68 8.57 1.77
N ILE A 31 -9.65 9.26 1.28
CA ILE A 31 -9.78 10.64 0.78
C ILE A 31 -10.68 10.68 -0.46
N MET A 32 -10.52 9.73 -1.39
CA MET A 32 -11.37 9.61 -2.57
C MET A 32 -12.84 9.37 -2.20
N GLU A 33 -13.11 8.49 -1.23
CA GLU A 33 -14.46 8.23 -0.71
C GLU A 33 -15.09 9.47 -0.07
N ALA A 34 -14.30 10.25 0.66
CA ALA A 34 -14.75 11.54 1.19
C ALA A 34 -15.11 12.51 0.05
N GLN A 35 -14.30 12.58 -1.02
CA GLN A 35 -14.62 13.40 -2.20
C GLN A 35 -15.90 12.95 -2.89
N PHE A 36 -16.09 11.63 -3.08
CA PHE A 36 -17.33 11.09 -3.63
C PHE A 36 -18.54 11.45 -2.78
N HIS A 37 -18.40 11.39 -1.46
CA HIS A 37 -19.45 11.77 -0.52
C HIS A 37 -19.81 13.27 -0.64
N LEU A 38 -18.81 14.15 -0.66
CA LEU A 38 -19.01 15.60 -0.81
C LEU A 38 -19.66 15.98 -2.15
N GLN A 39 -19.32 15.27 -3.22
CA GLN A 39 -19.86 15.49 -4.57
C GLN A 39 -21.15 14.69 -4.85
N ARG A 40 -21.71 13.99 -3.84
CA ARG A 40 -22.92 13.16 -3.96
C ARG A 40 -22.83 12.07 -5.05
N ILE A 41 -21.61 11.57 -5.31
CA ILE A 41 -21.38 10.49 -6.25
C ILE A 41 -21.69 9.16 -5.57
N THR A 42 -22.87 8.62 -5.86
CA THR A 42 -23.34 7.33 -5.32
C THR A 42 -23.13 6.18 -6.29
N SER A 43 -23.00 6.47 -7.58
CA SER A 43 -22.84 5.50 -8.66
C SER A 43 -21.47 4.82 -8.61
N GLU A 44 -21.47 3.49 -8.42
CA GLU A 44 -20.25 2.68 -8.34
C GLU A 44 -19.41 2.73 -9.62
N ILE A 45 -20.07 2.81 -10.78
CA ILE A 45 -19.40 2.94 -12.08
C ILE A 45 -18.74 4.31 -12.24
N THR A 46 -19.38 5.37 -11.74
CA THR A 46 -18.80 6.72 -11.75
C THR A 46 -17.60 6.80 -10.82
N LYS A 47 -17.68 6.24 -9.61
CA LYS A 47 -16.54 6.11 -8.70
C LYS A 47 -15.39 5.33 -9.33
N PHE A 48 -15.70 4.20 -9.98
CA PHE A 48 -14.71 3.38 -10.67
C PHE A 48 -13.91 4.19 -11.70
N PHE A 49 -14.57 4.92 -12.60
CA PHE A 49 -13.86 5.73 -13.61
C PHE A 49 -13.11 6.93 -13.02
N HIS A 50 -13.61 7.54 -11.93
CA HIS A 50 -12.87 8.59 -11.23
C HIS A 50 -11.61 8.06 -10.54
N VAL A 51 -11.67 6.87 -9.92
CA VAL A 51 -10.48 6.23 -9.36
C VAL A 51 -9.52 5.83 -10.46
N LEU A 52 -10.01 5.14 -11.49
CA LEU A 52 -9.17 4.64 -12.58
C LEU A 52 -8.41 5.77 -13.29
N SER A 53 -9.04 6.93 -13.47
CA SER A 53 -8.37 8.11 -14.04
C SER A 53 -7.38 8.82 -13.10
N ALA A 54 -7.53 8.61 -11.79
CA ALA A 54 -6.62 9.14 -10.78
C ALA A 54 -5.45 8.19 -10.43
N LEU A 55 -5.55 6.92 -10.81
CA LEU A 55 -4.48 5.94 -10.64
C LEU A 55 -3.36 6.16 -11.67
N PRO A 56 -2.09 6.00 -11.28
CA PRO A 56 -0.99 6.12 -12.21
C PRO A 56 -0.93 4.89 -13.14
N PRO A 57 -0.39 5.04 -14.37
CA PRO A 57 -0.47 4.01 -15.41
C PRO A 57 0.25 2.69 -15.04
N ASN A 58 1.28 2.76 -14.19
CA ASN A 58 1.97 1.59 -13.65
C ASN A 58 1.07 0.74 -12.75
N VAL A 59 0.13 1.35 -12.03
CA VAL A 59 -0.83 0.63 -11.19
C VAL A 59 -1.90 0.00 -12.06
N VAL A 60 -2.45 0.77 -13.01
CA VAL A 60 -3.49 0.27 -13.92
C VAL A 60 -3.01 -0.94 -14.73
N GLY A 61 -1.74 -0.93 -15.18
CA GLY A 61 -1.15 -2.05 -15.90
C GLY A 61 -0.97 -3.34 -15.09
N GLN A 62 -1.05 -3.27 -13.77
CA GLN A 62 -0.92 -4.42 -12.86
C GLN A 62 -2.28 -4.96 -12.37
N LEU A 63 -3.39 -4.30 -12.70
CA LEU A 63 -4.74 -4.74 -12.34
C LEU A 63 -5.20 -5.89 -13.23
N SER A 64 -6.05 -6.75 -12.68
CA SER A 64 -6.61 -7.88 -13.41
C SER A 64 -7.63 -7.41 -14.43
N SER A 65 -7.67 -8.09 -15.58
CA SER A 65 -8.69 -7.87 -16.61
C SER A 65 -10.12 -7.98 -16.05
N ASP A 66 -10.36 -8.92 -15.13
CA ASP A 66 -11.65 -9.07 -14.45
C ASP A 66 -12.06 -7.82 -13.67
N THR A 67 -11.13 -7.22 -12.94
CA THR A 67 -11.39 -5.99 -12.18
C THR A 67 -11.65 -4.81 -13.11
N LEU A 68 -10.89 -4.68 -14.20
CA LEU A 68 -11.12 -3.65 -15.21
C LEU A 68 -12.48 -3.80 -15.92
N ASN A 69 -12.90 -5.05 -16.17
CA ASN A 69 -14.19 -5.35 -16.81
C ASN A 69 -15.38 -5.23 -15.85
N SER A 70 -15.17 -5.45 -14.55
CA SER A 70 -16.22 -5.35 -13.53
C SER A 70 -16.78 -3.94 -13.36
N ARG A 71 -16.02 -2.90 -13.77
CA ARG A 71 -16.39 -1.47 -13.74
C ARG A 71 -17.01 -1.02 -12.41
N THR A 72 -16.59 -1.64 -11.31
CA THR A 72 -17.18 -1.44 -9.98
C THR A 72 -16.10 -1.01 -9.01
N PHE A 73 -16.36 0.03 -8.22
CA PHE A 73 -15.40 0.51 -7.23
C PHE A 73 -15.10 -0.55 -6.13
N LYS A 74 -16.10 -1.37 -5.76
CA LYS A 74 -15.97 -2.46 -4.78
C LYS A 74 -14.95 -3.54 -5.13
N THR A 75 -14.70 -3.80 -6.40
CA THR A 75 -13.70 -4.78 -6.87
C THR A 75 -12.35 -4.10 -7.07
N LEU A 76 -12.35 -2.88 -7.58
CA LEU A 76 -11.14 -2.09 -7.82
C LEU A 76 -10.38 -1.76 -6.52
N LYS A 77 -11.08 -1.28 -5.49
CA LYS A 77 -10.47 -0.89 -4.20
C LYS A 77 -9.64 -2.03 -3.56
N PRO A 78 -10.21 -3.23 -3.29
CA PRO A 78 -9.45 -4.30 -2.65
C PRO A 78 -8.33 -4.84 -3.53
N GLU A 79 -8.48 -4.86 -4.86
CA GLU A 79 -7.41 -5.33 -5.75
C GLU A 79 -6.22 -4.37 -5.74
N VAL A 80 -6.46 -3.06 -5.83
CA VAL A 80 -5.39 -2.05 -5.75
C VAL A 80 -4.72 -2.14 -4.38
N ILE A 81 -5.47 -2.24 -3.28
CA ILE A 81 -4.88 -2.40 -1.94
C ILE A 81 -3.99 -3.65 -1.88
N GLN A 82 -4.50 -4.80 -2.33
CA GLN A 82 -3.74 -6.06 -2.34
C GLN A 82 -2.49 -5.99 -3.22
N LEU A 83 -2.55 -5.31 -4.35
CA LEU A 83 -1.40 -5.11 -5.22
C LEU A 83 -0.26 -4.44 -4.45
N PHE A 84 -0.57 -3.35 -3.74
CA PHE A 84 0.43 -2.66 -2.93
C PHE A 84 0.86 -3.45 -1.70
N GLU A 85 -0.04 -4.20 -1.07
CA GLU A 85 0.35 -5.12 0.01
C GLU A 85 1.32 -6.21 -0.44
N ARG A 86 1.23 -6.68 -1.70
CA ARG A 86 2.17 -7.64 -2.27
C ARG A 86 3.54 -7.02 -2.58
N THR A 87 3.58 -5.77 -3.04
CA THR A 87 4.85 -5.10 -3.36
C THR A 87 5.57 -4.54 -2.13
N LYS A 88 4.86 -4.29 -1.02
CA LYS A 88 5.45 -3.85 0.26
C LYS A 88 6.64 -4.72 0.73
N PRO A 89 6.55 -6.07 0.82
CA PRO A 89 7.68 -6.90 1.22
C PRO A 89 8.85 -6.85 0.23
N GLU A 90 8.60 -6.73 -1.08
CA GLU A 90 9.65 -6.61 -2.09
C GLU A 90 10.39 -5.27 -1.97
N LEU A 91 9.66 -4.17 -1.79
CA LEU A 91 10.24 -2.85 -1.53
C LEU A 91 11.03 -2.80 -0.22
N PHE A 92 10.50 -3.44 0.82
CA PHE A 92 11.20 -3.59 2.10
C PHE A 92 12.54 -4.30 1.90
N GLU A 93 12.55 -5.44 1.22
CA GLU A 93 13.77 -6.20 0.91
C GLU A 93 14.77 -5.41 0.08
N GLN A 94 14.30 -4.71 -0.95
CA GLN A 94 15.16 -3.88 -1.79
C GLN A 94 15.84 -2.78 -0.96
N LEU A 95 15.10 -2.12 -0.07
CA LEU A 95 15.64 -1.07 0.79
C LEU A 95 16.63 -1.64 1.83
N ILE A 96 16.35 -2.82 2.40
CA ILE A 96 17.27 -3.49 3.32
C ILE A 96 18.55 -3.92 2.62
N SER A 97 18.46 -4.43 1.38
CA SER A 97 19.66 -4.83 0.63
C SER A 97 20.57 -3.65 0.30
N THR A 98 20.03 -2.42 0.25
CA THR A 98 20.83 -1.20 0.12
C THR A 98 21.37 -0.68 1.44
N ALA A 99 20.75 -1.05 2.56
CA ALA A 99 21.22 -0.75 3.90
C ALA A 99 22.45 -1.61 4.21
N THR A 100 23.58 -0.94 4.46
CA THR A 100 24.81 -1.64 4.84
C THR A 100 24.66 -2.11 6.27
N MET A 101 24.77 -3.42 6.52
CA MET A 101 24.65 -4.00 7.87
C MET A 101 25.75 -3.44 8.78
N THR A 102 25.49 -2.31 9.44
CA THR A 102 26.40 -1.74 10.44
C THR A 102 26.47 -2.77 11.55
N GLY A 103 27.65 -3.28 11.88
CA GLY A 103 27.87 -4.51 12.66
C GLY A 103 27.25 -4.59 14.08
N ARG A 104 26.38 -3.66 14.47
CA ARG A 104 25.54 -3.74 15.68
C ARG A 104 24.09 -4.16 15.33
N PRO A 105 23.58 -5.26 15.88
CA PRO A 105 22.18 -5.70 15.72
C PRO A 105 21.16 -4.63 16.12
N SER A 106 21.44 -3.91 17.20
CA SER A 106 20.60 -2.83 17.71
C SER A 106 20.44 -1.69 16.68
N ALA A 107 21.52 -1.34 15.98
CA ALA A 107 21.50 -0.32 14.93
C ALA A 107 20.78 -0.82 13.67
N TYR A 108 21.08 -2.04 13.24
CA TYR A 108 20.43 -2.68 12.09
C TYR A 108 18.91 -2.77 12.29
N LEU A 109 18.45 -3.16 13.49
CA LEU A 109 17.02 -3.26 13.76
C LEU A 109 16.29 -1.91 13.75
N ASN A 110 16.93 -0.85 14.26
CA ASN A 110 16.36 0.50 14.16
C ASN A 110 16.23 0.94 12.71
N GLU A 111 17.18 0.58 11.86
CA GLU A 111 17.11 0.84 10.43
C GLU A 111 15.98 0.06 9.77
N LEU A 112 15.85 -1.24 10.08
CA LEU A 112 14.71 -2.06 9.63
C LEU A 112 13.37 -1.45 10.05
N LEU A 113 13.25 -0.99 11.31
CA LEU A 113 12.05 -0.32 11.82
C LEU A 113 11.76 1.00 11.10
N SER A 114 12.80 1.77 10.79
CA SER A 114 12.66 3.02 10.04
C SER A 114 12.17 2.77 8.61
N ILE A 115 12.75 1.78 7.93
CA ILE A 115 12.32 1.36 6.60
C ILE A 115 10.90 0.80 6.66
N ALA A 116 10.60 -0.02 7.67
CA ALA A 116 9.29 -0.61 7.86
C ALA A 116 8.19 0.43 8.04
N SER A 117 8.46 1.47 8.83
CA SER A 117 7.55 2.60 9.02
C SER A 117 7.35 3.40 7.73
N LYS A 118 8.40 3.55 6.90
CA LYS A 118 8.30 4.23 5.60
C LYS A 118 7.50 3.45 4.56
N VAL A 119 7.66 2.12 4.53
CA VAL A 119 6.98 1.24 3.56
C VAL A 119 5.59 0.81 4.06
N GLY A 120 5.35 0.87 5.38
CA GLY A 120 4.11 0.41 6.01
C GLY A 120 4.00 -1.12 6.04
N VAL A 121 5.11 -1.82 6.29
CA VAL A 121 5.12 -3.28 6.52
C VAL A 121 4.95 -3.62 7.99
N SER A 122 4.38 -4.80 8.26
CA SER A 122 4.15 -5.30 9.61
C SER A 122 5.44 -5.63 10.36
N ASP A 123 5.43 -5.44 11.67
CA ASP A 123 6.54 -5.78 12.58
C ASP A 123 6.97 -7.26 12.48
N ASP A 124 6.06 -8.16 12.11
CA ASP A 124 6.37 -9.58 11.93
C ASP A 124 7.35 -9.83 10.77
N LEU A 125 7.18 -9.09 9.67
CA LEU A 125 8.10 -9.15 8.53
C LEU A 125 9.48 -8.61 8.92
N VAL A 126 9.50 -7.51 9.69
CA VAL A 126 10.73 -6.94 10.25
C VAL A 126 11.46 -7.96 11.12
N ARG A 127 10.73 -8.63 12.01
CA ARG A 127 11.28 -9.68 12.89
C ARG A 127 11.86 -10.83 12.09
N HIS A 128 11.14 -11.30 11.08
CA HIS A 128 11.58 -12.39 10.23
C HIS A 128 12.89 -12.01 9.51
N LYS A 129 12.97 -10.81 8.93
CA LYS A 129 14.20 -10.33 8.27
C LYS A 129 15.36 -10.11 9.22
N PHE A 130 15.10 -9.53 10.38
CA PHE A 130 16.11 -9.40 11.42
C PHE A 130 16.69 -10.75 11.81
N THR A 131 15.83 -11.76 12.01
CA THR A 131 16.25 -13.13 12.37
C THR A 131 17.09 -13.79 11.28
N GLN A 132 16.73 -13.59 10.01
CA GLN A 132 17.46 -14.11 8.84
C GLN A 132 18.84 -13.47 8.65
N ALA A 133 19.06 -12.26 9.18
CA ALA A 133 20.35 -11.58 9.11
C ALA A 133 21.42 -12.20 10.03
N PHE A 134 21.03 -13.08 10.97
CA PHE A 134 21.96 -13.75 11.88
C PHE A 134 22.19 -15.22 11.50
N PRO A 135 23.34 -15.80 11.87
CA PRO A 135 23.58 -17.23 11.77
C PRO A 135 22.47 -18.04 12.45
N PRO A 136 22.17 -19.27 11.98
CA PRO A 136 21.06 -20.07 12.47
C PRO A 136 21.11 -20.36 13.99
N THR A 137 22.29 -20.33 14.60
CA THR A 137 22.49 -20.45 16.05
C THR A 137 21.88 -19.29 16.83
N ILE A 138 22.06 -18.05 16.36
CA ILE A 138 21.53 -16.84 16.99
C ILE A 138 20.08 -16.60 16.51
N GLY A 139 19.82 -16.80 15.22
CA GLY A 139 18.49 -16.65 14.63
C GLY A 139 17.43 -17.53 15.29
N THR A 140 17.75 -18.79 15.62
CA THR A 140 16.77 -19.68 16.28
C THR A 140 16.39 -19.19 17.69
N VAL A 141 17.35 -18.64 18.44
CA VAL A 141 17.11 -18.06 19.77
C VAL A 141 16.28 -16.80 19.66
N LEU A 142 16.58 -15.93 18.70
CA LEU A 142 15.80 -14.71 18.43
C LEU A 142 14.37 -15.04 17.94
N ALA A 143 14.21 -16.04 17.08
CA ALA A 143 12.93 -16.50 16.57
C ALA A 143 12.02 -17.08 17.66
N ALA A 144 12.61 -17.73 18.66
CA ALA A 144 11.88 -18.26 19.82
C ALA A 144 11.30 -17.14 20.70
N GLN A 145 11.91 -15.95 20.68
CA GLN A 145 11.49 -14.79 21.47
C GLN A 145 10.40 -13.95 20.77
N LYS A 146 9.26 -14.59 20.42
CA LYS A 146 8.14 -13.91 19.76
C LYS A 146 7.44 -12.84 20.61
N GLU A 147 7.61 -12.89 21.93
CA GLU A 147 6.98 -11.97 22.88
C GLU A 147 7.82 -10.72 23.18
N LEU A 148 9.10 -10.71 22.78
CA LEU A 148 9.96 -9.56 23.02
C LEU A 148 9.68 -8.44 22.00
N PRO A 149 9.54 -7.18 22.45
CA PRO A 149 9.43 -6.05 21.54
C PRO A 149 10.72 -5.94 20.71
N LEU A 150 10.59 -5.55 19.43
CA LEU A 150 11.71 -5.49 18.49
C LEU A 150 12.92 -4.75 19.10
N ILE A 151 12.72 -3.60 19.72
CA ILE A 151 13.77 -2.82 20.41
C ILE A 151 14.59 -3.66 21.42
N GLN A 152 13.97 -4.57 22.17
CA GLN A 152 14.69 -5.46 23.10
C GLN A 152 15.40 -6.61 22.39
N LEU A 153 14.81 -7.11 21.31
CA LEU A 153 15.40 -8.15 20.48
C LEU A 153 16.71 -7.68 19.82
N GLY A 154 16.78 -6.39 19.43
CA GLY A 154 18.01 -5.76 18.95
C GLY A 154 19.10 -5.60 20.02
N LYS A 155 18.73 -5.43 21.30
CA LYS A 155 19.68 -5.38 22.43
C LYS A 155 20.21 -6.75 22.83
N LEU A 156 19.46 -7.83 22.56
CA LEU A 156 19.89 -9.18 22.90
C LEU A 156 21.02 -9.69 21.98
N GLY A 157 21.15 -9.11 20.79
CA GLY A 157 22.22 -9.44 19.85
C GLY A 157 23.50 -8.63 20.05
N ASP A 158 23.48 -7.53 20.83
CA ASP A 158 24.63 -6.65 21.07
C ASP A 158 25.61 -7.33 22.04
#